data_AF-A0A953X4Z4-F1
#
_entry.id   AF-A0A953X4Z4-F1
#
_cell.length_a   1.000
_cell.length_b   1.000
_cell.length_c   1.000
_cell.angle_alpha   90.00
_cell.angle_beta   90.00
_cell.angle_gamma   90.00
#
_symmetry.space_group_name_H-M   'P 1'
#
loop_
_entity.id
_entity.type
_entity.pdbx_description
1 polymer ?
#
loop_
_entity_poly.entity_id
_entity_poly.type
_entity_poly.pdbx_seq_one_letter_code
_entity_poly.pdbx_strand_id
1 'polypeptide(L)'
;ALMPAVILSSAVISTDGVLMPFWCLGLYAFWRLRSGTGAWASALALGIAIGCGLLSKYAMVYFLIGMVLTLGLDRDSRTALVSWKGLGAILIAALIFAPHMAWNAAH
;
A
#
# COMPACT_ATOMS: atom_id res chain seq x y z
N ALA A 1 -20.33 12.46 10.60
CA ALA A 1 -19.68 12.25 11.91
C ALA A 1 -18.17 12.39 11.73
N LEU A 2 -17.53 13.30 12.47
CA LEU A 2 -16.07 13.42 12.46
C LEU A 2 -15.50 12.23 13.24
N MET A 3 -14.64 11.40 12.63
CA MET A 3 -14.10 10.18 13.25
C MET A 3 -13.21 10.54 14.46
N PRO A 4 -13.70 10.48 15.72
CA PRO A 4 -13.03 11.11 16.86
C PRO A 4 -11.70 10.42 17.19
N ALA A 5 -11.67 9.10 16.98
CA ALA A 5 -10.47 8.28 17.15
C ALA A 5 -9.35 8.68 16.18
N VAL A 6 -9.68 9.07 14.93
CA VAL A 6 -8.68 9.53 13.95
C VAL A 6 -8.10 10.88 14.36
N ILE A 7 -8.95 11.79 14.85
CA ILE A 7 -8.51 13.11 15.33
C ILE A 7 -7.57 12.96 16.53
N LEU A 8 -7.96 12.13 17.51
CA LEU A 8 -7.13 11.88 18.69
C LEU A 8 -5.79 11.21 18.32
N SER A 9 -5.82 10.20 17.44
CA SER A 9 -4.61 9.51 16.99
C SER A 9 -3.68 10.40 16.14
N SER A 10 -4.23 11.39 15.43
CA SER A 10 -3.44 12.36 14.66
C SER A 10 -2.91 13.51 15.51
N ALA A 11 -3.58 13.83 16.63
CA ALA A 11 -3.11 14.84 17.58
C ALA A 11 -1.92 14.34 18.42
N VAL A 12 -1.81 13.03 18.60
CA VAL A 12 -0.66 12.39 19.24
C VAL A 12 0.38 12.07 18.17
N ILE A 13 1.63 12.53 18.32
CA ILE A 13 2.73 12.12 17.45
C ILE A 13 2.97 10.62 17.65
N SER A 14 2.39 9.83 16.75
CA SER A 14 2.53 8.38 16.67
C SER A 14 2.92 7.98 15.25
N THR A 15 3.59 6.83 15.12
CA THR A 15 3.89 6.20 13.83
C THR A 15 2.63 5.85 13.03
N ASP A 16 1.47 5.74 13.69
CA ASP A 16 0.18 5.48 13.05
C ASP A 16 -0.34 6.68 12.24
N GLY A 17 -0.04 7.91 12.67
CA GLY A 17 -0.44 9.12 11.95
C GLY A 17 0.21 9.22 10.57
N VAL A 18 1.46 8.74 10.44
CA VAL A 18 2.19 8.70 9.17
C VAL A 18 1.75 7.52 8.30
N LEU A 19 1.38 6.38 8.89
CA LEU A 19 0.92 5.20 8.16
C LEU A 19 -0.45 5.40 7.49
N MET A 20 -1.38 6.08 8.17
CA MET A 20 -2.75 6.28 7.72
C MET A 20 -2.90 6.87 6.30
N PRO A 21 -2.21 7.96 5.91
CA PRO A 21 -2.32 8.49 4.54
C PRO A 21 -1.85 7.47 3.49
N PHE A 22 -0.82 6.67 3.77
CA PHE A 22 -0.37 5.63 2.85
C PHE A 22 -1.37 4.46 2.75
N TRP A 23 -2.03 4.11 3.85
CA TRP A 23 -3.14 3.16 3.83
C TRP A 23 -4.30 3.64 2.98
N CYS A 24 -4.75 4.88 3.17
CA CYS A 24 -5.82 5.48 2.38
C CYS A 24 -5.46 5.57 0.89
N LEU A 25 -4.23 6.00 0.58
CA LEU A 25 -3.73 6.06 -0.79
C LEU A 25 -3.66 4.67 -1.43
N GLY A 26 -3.18 3.66 -0.68
CA GLY A 26 -3.10 2.27 -1.13
C GLY A 26 -4.47 1.70 -1.45
N LEU A 27 -5.46 1.87 -0.57
CA LEU A 27 -6.84 1.43 -0.81
C LEU A 27 -7.45 2.12 -2.03
N TYR A 28 -7.26 3.43 -2.16
CA TYR A 28 -7.78 4.20 -3.29
C TYR A 28 -7.14 3.76 -4.61
N ALA A 29 -5.81 3.63 -4.64
CA ALA A 29 -5.07 3.19 -5.81
C ALA A 29 -5.43 1.75 -6.20
N PHE A 30 -5.61 0.86 -5.23
CA PHE A 30 -6.06 -0.51 -5.44
C PHE A 30 -7.47 -0.55 -6.06
N TRP A 31 -8.41 0.23 -5.54
CA TRP A 31 -9.76 0.33 -6.11
C TRP A 31 -9.76 0.91 -7.53
N ARG A 32 -8.92 1.92 -7.80
CA ARG A 32 -8.75 2.48 -9.15
C ARG A 32 -8.14 1.47 -10.13
N LEU A 33 -7.15 0.71 -9.68
CA LEU A 33 -6.53 -0.34 -10.48
C LEU A 33 -7.55 -1.43 -10.84
N ARG A 34 -8.37 -1.84 -9.86
CA ARG A 34 -9.48 -2.79 -10.05
C ARG A 34 -10.54 -2.29 -11.02
N SER A 35 -10.95 -1.03 -10.91
CA SER A 35 -11.95 -0.41 -11.79
C SER A 35 -11.43 -0.10 -13.21
N GLY A 36 -10.17 -0.46 -13.52
CA GLY A 36 -9.55 -0.18 -14.82
C GLY A 36 -9.18 1.30 -15.03
N THR A 37 -9.42 2.16 -14.05
CA THR A 37 -9.24 3.62 -14.19
C THR A 37 -7.80 4.03 -13.86
N GLY A 38 -7.18 4.84 -14.72
CA GLY A 38 -5.83 5.38 -14.46
C GLY A 38 -4.68 4.38 -14.59
N ALA A 39 -4.97 3.15 -15.03
CA ALA A 39 -4.02 2.09 -15.41
C ALA A 39 -2.64 2.07 -14.72
N TRP A 40 -1.64 2.72 -15.30
CA TRP A 40 -0.27 2.74 -14.79
C TRP A 40 -0.09 3.72 -13.63
N ALA A 41 -0.81 4.84 -13.63
CA ALA A 41 -0.77 5.80 -12.54
C ALA A 41 -1.34 5.21 -11.24
N SER A 42 -2.38 4.37 -11.32
CA SER A 42 -2.90 3.65 -10.16
C SER A 42 -1.93 2.57 -9.66
N ALA A 43 -1.25 1.85 -10.57
CA ALA A 43 -0.19 0.92 -10.19
C ALA A 43 1.01 1.62 -9.52
N LEU A 44 1.44 2.76 -10.06
CA LEU A 44 2.51 3.59 -9.49
C LEU A 44 2.14 4.08 -8.10
N ALA A 45 0.95 4.67 -7.95
CA ALA A 45 0.46 5.14 -6.66
C ALA A 45 0.34 4.01 -5.63
N LEU A 46 -0.10 2.82 -6.06
CA LEU A 46 -0.19 1.63 -5.20
C LEU A 46 1.19 1.18 -4.71
N GLY A 47 2.17 1.08 -5.60
CA GLY A 47 3.54 0.69 -5.26
C GLY A 47 4.21 1.70 -4.32
N ILE A 48 4.05 3.00 -4.61
CA ILE A 48 4.56 4.09 -3.75
C ILE A 48 3.92 4.02 -2.36
N ALA A 49 2.59 3.87 -2.29
CA ALA A 49 1.87 3.76 -1.03
C ALA A 49 2.34 2.58 -0.17
N ILE A 50 2.55 1.40 -0.80
CA ILE A 50 3.05 0.21 -0.10
C ILE A 50 4.49 0.40 0.37
N GLY A 51 5.39 0.87 -0.51
CA GLY A 51 6.80 1.07 -0.18
C GLY A 51 7.00 2.09 0.94
N CYS A 52 6.38 3.28 0.80
CA CYS A 52 6.43 4.31 1.84
C CYS A 52 5.69 3.90 3.12
N GLY A 53 4.60 3.14 3.01
CA GLY A 53 3.88 2.59 4.15
C GLY A 53 4.74 1.62 4.96
N LEU A 54 5.45 0.71 4.30
CA LEU A 54 6.40 -0.21 4.94
C LEU A 54 7.55 0.53 5.64
N LEU A 55 8.05 1.59 5.02
CA LEU A 55 9.10 2.44 5.59
C LEU A 55 8.61 3.24 6.81
N SER A 56 7.32 3.58 6.84
CA SER A 56 6.69 4.31 7.96
C SER A 56 6.48 3.40 9.16
N LYS A 57 5.85 2.23 8.94
CA LYS A 57 5.60 1.23 9.98
C LYS A 57 5.34 -0.13 9.33
N TYR A 58 5.99 -1.18 9.84
CA TYR A 58 5.79 -2.56 9.38
C TYR A 58 4.35 -3.08 9.52
N ALA A 59 3.49 -2.38 10.27
CA ALA A 59 2.05 -2.64 10.28
C ALA A 59 1.40 -2.56 8.87
N MET A 60 2.05 -1.95 7.88
CA MET A 60 1.65 -2.02 6.47
C MET A 60 1.59 -3.47 5.94
N VAL A 61 2.27 -4.44 6.56
CA VAL A 61 2.16 -5.86 6.19
C VAL A 61 0.72 -6.37 6.32
N TYR A 62 -0.09 -5.86 7.26
CA TYR A 62 -1.51 -6.25 7.37
C TYR A 62 -2.32 -5.87 6.13
N PHE A 63 -1.99 -4.73 5.49
CA PHE A 63 -2.60 -4.34 4.23
C PHE A 63 -2.26 -5.33 3.11
N LEU A 64 -1.01 -5.79 3.05
CA LEU A 64 -0.57 -6.81 2.09
C LEU A 64 -1.27 -8.16 2.31
N ILE A 65 -1.43 -8.59 3.57
CA ILE A 65 -2.19 -9.80 3.91
C ILE A 65 -3.64 -9.67 3.43
N GLY A 66 -4.29 -8.53 3.70
CA GLY A 66 -5.64 -8.25 3.20
C GLY A 66 -5.70 -8.32 1.67
N MET A 67 -4.70 -7.77 0.98
CA MET A 67 -4.62 -7.83 -0.47
C MET A 67 -4.51 -9.28 -0.98
N VAL A 68 -3.65 -10.10 -0.37
CA VAL A 68 -3.52 -11.53 -0.72
C VAL A 68 -4.82 -12.29 -0.46
N LEU A 69 -5.54 -11.99 0.63
CA LEU A 69 -6.84 -12.59 0.88
C LEU A 69 -7.87 -12.18 -0.18
N THR A 70 -7.89 -10.91 -0.59
CA THR A 70 -8.80 -10.45 -1.67
C THR A 70 -8.49 -11.09 -3.01
N LEU A 71 -7.23 -11.42 -3.31
CA LEU A 71 -6.85 -12.19 -4.51
C LEU A 71 -7.47 -13.61 -4.52
N GLY A 72 -7.64 -14.22 -3.35
CA GLY A 72 -8.24 -15.54 -3.21
C GLY A 72 -9.77 -15.54 -3.27
N LEU A 73 -10.40 -14.48 -2.78
CA LEU A 73 -11.86 -14.37 -2.66
C LEU A 73 -12.52 -13.76 -3.90
N ASP A 74 -11.81 -12.90 -4.63
CA ASP A 74 -12.41 -12.05 -5.65
C ASP A 74 -11.67 -12.11 -7.00
N ARG A 75 -12.37 -12.59 -8.03
CA ARG A 75 -11.82 -12.80 -9.39
C ARG A 75 -11.44 -11.50 -10.08
N ASP A 76 -12.19 -10.42 -9.86
CA ASP A 76 -11.91 -9.13 -10.51
C ASP A 76 -10.63 -8.51 -9.95
N SER A 77 -10.50 -8.52 -8.63
CA SER A 77 -9.28 -8.08 -7.94
C SER A 77 -8.07 -8.88 -8.37
N ARG A 78 -8.23 -10.21 -8.52
CA ARG A 78 -7.18 -11.09 -9.03
C ARG A 78 -6.74 -10.75 -10.45
N THR A 79 -7.68 -10.51 -11.36
CA THR A 79 -7.35 -10.18 -12.75
C THR A 79 -6.65 -8.82 -12.86
N ALA A 80 -7.03 -7.86 -12.01
CA ALA A 80 -6.38 -6.55 -11.98
C ALA A 80 -4.95 -6.60 -11.43
N LEU A 81 -4.71 -7.35 -10.35
CA LEU A 81 -3.41 -7.46 -9.70
C LEU A 81 -2.46 -8.45 -10.38
N VAL A 82 -2.95 -9.57 -10.90
CA VAL A 82 -2.16 -10.53 -11.70
C VAL A 82 -2.09 -10.03 -13.15
N SER A 83 -1.55 -8.82 -13.29
CA SER A 83 -1.33 -8.16 -14.57
C SER A 83 0.05 -7.50 -14.57
N TRP A 84 0.54 -7.09 -15.75
CA TRP A 84 1.80 -6.33 -15.84
C TRP A 84 1.82 -5.08 -14.96
N LYS A 85 0.65 -4.52 -14.68
CA LYS A 85 0.50 -3.31 -13.85
C LYS A 85 0.65 -3.65 -12.38
N GLY A 86 0.06 -4.75 -11.91
CA GLY A 86 0.27 -5.21 -10.54
C GLY A 86 1.72 -5.64 -10.28
N LEU A 87 2.37 -6.26 -11.27
CA LEU A 87 3.82 -6.50 -11.24
C LEU A 87 4.61 -5.19 -11.15
N GLY A 88 4.22 -4.17 -11.92
CA GLY A 88 4.79 -2.82 -11.80
C GLY A 88 4.66 -2.24 -10.39
N ALA A 89 3.48 -2.35 -9.77
CA ALA A 89 3.25 -1.88 -8.39
C ALA A 89 4.17 -2.59 -7.38
N ILE A 90 4.34 -3.92 -7.51
CA ILE A 90 5.25 -4.71 -6.67
C ILE A 90 6.70 -4.26 -6.86
N LEU A 91 7.15 -4.09 -8.11
CA LEU A 91 8.50 -3.64 -8.42
C LEU A 91 8.80 -2.27 -7.81
N ILE A 92 7.85 -1.34 -7.87
CA ILE A 92 8.00 0.00 -7.30
C ILE A 92 8.06 -0.06 -5.78
N ALA A 93 7.17 -0.84 -5.15
CA ALA A 93 7.20 -1.04 -3.70
C ALA A 93 8.54 -1.64 -3.25
N ALA A 94 9.02 -2.66 -3.97
CA ALA A 94 10.31 -3.28 -3.72
C ALA A 94 11.46 -2.30 -3.92
N LEU A 95 11.46 -1.48 -4.97
CA LEU A 95 12.50 -0.49 -5.23
C LEU A 95 12.59 0.56 -4.11
N ILE A 96 11.44 1.01 -3.58
CA ILE A 96 11.39 1.98 -2.48
C ILE A 96 11.85 1.35 -1.16
N PHE A 97 11.52 0.08 -0.92
CA PHE A 97 11.88 -0.63 0.32
C PHE A 97 13.28 -1.26 0.28
N ALA A 98 13.82 -1.53 -0.91
CA ALA A 98 15.12 -2.16 -1.13
C ALA A 98 16.30 -1.48 -0.42
N PRO A 99 16.48 -0.14 -0.46
CA PRO A 99 17.63 0.49 0.21
C PRO A 99 17.63 0.24 1.72
N HIS A 100 16.44 0.18 2.33
CA HIS A 100 16.31 -0.15 3.75
C HIS A 100 16.73 -1.60 4.04
N MET A 101 16.28 -2.55 3.23
CA MET A 101 16.69 -3.95 3.36
C MET A 101 18.18 -4.16 3.11
N ALA A 102 18.75 -3.49 2.09
CA ALA A 102 20.16 -3.59 1.77
C ALA A 102 21.04 -3.07 2.91
N TRP A 103 20.65 -1.95 3.53
CA TRP A 103 21.34 -1.44 4.71
C TRP A 103 21.24 -2.42 5.89
N ASN A 104 20.06 -2.98 6.13
CA ASN A 104 19.80 -3.95 7.21
C ASN A 104 20.51 -5.30 7.02
N ALA A 105 20.80 -5.71 5.79
CA ALA A 105 21.56 -6.93 5.52
C ALA A 105 23.08 -6.72 5.65
N ALA A 106 23.54 -5.47 5.51
CA ALA A 106 24.95 -5.11 5.57
C ALA A 106 25.45 -4.77 6.99
N HIS A 107 24.54 -4.53 7.95
CA HIS A 107 24.83 -4.17 9.35
C HIS A 107 24.00 -5.04 10.29
#